data_AF-A0A1A0UBW9-F1
#
_entry.id   AF-A0A1A0UBW9-F1
#
_cell.length_a   1.000
_cell.length_b   1.000
_cell.length_c   1.000
_cell.angle_alpha   90.00
_cell.angle_beta   90.00
_cell.angle_gamma   90.00
#
_symmetry.space_group_name_H-M   'P 1'
#
loop_
_entity.id
_entity.type
_entity.pdbx_description
1 polymer ?
#
loop_
_entity_poly.entity_id
_entity_poly.type
_entity_poly.pdbx_seq_one_letter_code
_entity_poly.pdbx_strand_id
1 'polypeptide(L)'
;MPSDLTQVSTPRRRSEKSRTAIVTATRELLLERGFDGLTIEAVAARAGVGKQTIYRWWPSRPALVADVMLEDADQLLASVSHTGDLTADLVRWVGKLVTSLTTARGAAMLRTLTVACMEHEDTAVRLRAGFSAPLHESVRARLLADGIGAATAESAADAIVGGVVYPILSGAHPYSRRRAERTTRLIVEALKG
;
A
#
# COMPACT_ATOMS: atom_id res chain seq x y z
N MET A 1 -15.84 -8.24 -52.71
CA MET A 1 -14.80 -7.23 -52.38
C MET A 1 -15.29 -6.45 -51.18
N PRO A 2 -14.45 -6.28 -50.14
CA PRO A 2 -14.90 -6.38 -48.76
C PRO A 2 -15.59 -5.12 -48.25
N SER A 3 -16.70 -5.32 -47.53
CA SER A 3 -17.34 -4.31 -46.72
C SER A 3 -16.42 -3.92 -45.57
N ASP A 4 -16.08 -2.63 -45.56
CA ASP A 4 -15.32 -1.96 -44.53
C ASP A 4 -16.14 -1.89 -43.24
N LEU A 5 -15.92 -2.84 -42.33
CA LEU A 5 -16.51 -2.83 -40.99
C LEU A 5 -15.79 -1.77 -40.15
N THR A 6 -16.29 -0.55 -40.24
CA THR A 6 -15.98 0.53 -39.30
C THR A 6 -16.29 0.02 -37.89
N GLN A 7 -15.24 -0.34 -37.14
CA GLN A 7 -15.35 -0.71 -35.73
C GLN A 7 -15.83 0.50 -34.94
N VAL A 8 -17.14 0.61 -34.74
CA VAL A 8 -17.75 1.58 -33.82
C VAL A 8 -17.32 1.19 -32.40
N SER A 9 -16.28 1.86 -31.88
CA SER A 9 -15.84 1.64 -30.51
C SER A 9 -16.92 2.14 -29.55
N THR A 10 -17.58 1.23 -28.84
CA THR A 10 -18.66 1.55 -27.89
C THR A 10 -18.13 2.45 -26.74
N PRO A 11 -18.92 3.39 -26.22
CA PRO A 11 -18.49 4.36 -25.19
C PRO A 11 -17.83 3.72 -23.95
N ARG A 12 -18.34 2.56 -23.51
CA ARG A 12 -17.79 1.79 -22.38
C ARG A 12 -16.37 1.30 -22.63
N ARG A 13 -16.07 0.82 -23.85
CA ARG A 13 -14.74 0.34 -24.25
C ARG A 13 -13.73 1.49 -24.35
N ARG A 14 -14.17 2.67 -24.82
CA ARG A 14 -13.36 3.89 -24.84
C ARG A 14 -13.05 4.38 -23.42
N SER A 15 -14.02 4.28 -22.51
CA SER A 15 -13.86 4.65 -21.09
C SER A 15 -12.81 3.78 -20.38
N GLU A 16 -12.85 2.46 -20.55
CA GLU A 16 -11.86 1.52 -19.99
C GLU A 16 -10.45 1.73 -20.58
N LYS A 17 -10.35 2.03 -21.88
CA LYS A 17 -9.07 2.37 -22.51
C LYS A 17 -8.45 3.63 -21.89
N SER A 18 -9.25 4.68 -21.65
CA SER A 18 -8.78 5.88 -20.95
C SER A 18 -8.35 5.57 -19.52
N ARG A 19 -9.12 4.76 -18.77
CA ARG A 19 -8.77 4.36 -17.40
C ARG A 19 -7.42 3.67 -17.36
N THR A 20 -7.22 2.68 -18.23
CA THR A 20 -5.96 1.92 -18.35
C THR A 20 -4.79 2.85 -18.70
N ALA A 21 -4.96 3.76 -19.66
CA ALA A 21 -3.92 4.72 -20.04
C ALA A 21 -3.51 5.64 -18.87
N ILE A 22 -4.48 6.07 -18.04
CA ILE A 22 -4.23 6.91 -16.87
C ILE A 22 -3.44 6.12 -15.80
N VAL A 23 -3.82 4.87 -15.51
CA VAL A 23 -3.12 4.00 -14.57
C VAL A 23 -1.68 3.77 -15.00
N THR A 24 -1.47 3.39 -16.28
CA THR A 24 -0.12 3.17 -16.84
C THR A 24 0.73 4.44 -16.78
N ALA A 25 0.19 5.58 -17.22
CA ALA A 25 0.88 6.87 -17.17
C ALA A 25 1.30 7.26 -15.75
N THR A 26 0.41 7.01 -14.78
CA THR A 26 0.66 7.29 -13.37
C THR A 26 1.79 6.42 -12.83
N ARG A 27 1.78 5.12 -13.14
CA ARG A 27 2.82 4.17 -12.73
C ARG A 27 4.20 4.57 -13.26
N GLU A 28 4.30 4.91 -14.53
CA GLU A 28 5.54 5.38 -15.15
C GLU A 28 6.04 6.68 -14.50
N LEU A 29 5.16 7.66 -14.31
CA LEU A 29 5.51 8.92 -13.65
C LEU A 29 5.97 8.72 -12.20
N LEU A 30 5.35 7.79 -11.46
CA LEU A 30 5.78 7.44 -10.10
C LEU A 30 7.17 6.79 -10.08
N LEU A 31 7.57 6.07 -11.14
CA LEU A 31 8.92 5.53 -11.29
C LEU A 31 9.93 6.61 -11.66
N GLU A 32 9.57 7.52 -12.56
CA GLU A 32 10.45 8.59 -13.05
C GLU A 32 10.65 9.72 -12.04
N ARG A 33 9.59 10.14 -11.35
CA ARG A 33 9.54 11.40 -10.57
C ARG A 33 9.19 11.20 -9.11
N GLY A 34 8.82 9.98 -8.71
CA GLY A 34 8.35 9.68 -7.36
C GLY A 34 6.98 10.29 -7.04
N PHE A 35 6.54 10.09 -5.79
CA PHE A 35 5.22 10.52 -5.31
C PHE A 35 5.08 12.05 -5.24
N ASP A 36 6.14 12.75 -4.84
CA ASP A 36 6.10 14.21 -4.67
C ASP A 36 6.13 14.92 -6.04
N GLY A 37 6.79 14.35 -7.05
CA GLY A 37 6.88 14.91 -8.40
C GLY A 37 5.71 14.58 -9.34
N LEU A 38 4.73 13.80 -8.89
CA LEU A 38 3.55 13.43 -9.68
C LEU A 38 2.49 14.55 -9.64
N THR A 39 2.03 14.99 -10.81
CA THR A 39 0.91 15.96 -10.95
C THR A 39 -0.18 15.41 -11.88
N ILE A 40 -1.43 15.85 -11.68
CA ILE A 40 -2.57 15.45 -12.54
C ILE A 40 -2.37 15.95 -13.98
N GLU A 41 -1.74 17.11 -14.14
CA GLU A 41 -1.34 17.69 -15.43
C GLU A 41 -0.39 16.75 -16.18
N ALA A 42 0.65 16.26 -15.51
CA ALA A 42 1.63 15.36 -16.11
C ALA A 42 0.99 14.02 -16.50
N VAL A 43 0.12 13.48 -15.65
CA VAL A 43 -0.64 12.25 -15.94
C VAL A 43 -1.56 12.45 -17.13
N ALA A 44 -2.31 13.54 -17.17
CA ALA A 44 -3.22 13.88 -18.26
C ALA A 44 -2.48 13.99 -19.61
N ALA A 45 -1.36 14.72 -19.62
CA ALA A 45 -0.53 14.88 -20.80
C ALA A 45 0.05 13.54 -21.28
N ARG A 46 0.56 12.71 -20.37
CA ARG A 46 1.13 11.38 -20.67
C ARG A 46 0.07 10.41 -21.21
N ALA A 47 -1.09 10.36 -20.57
CA ALA A 47 -2.19 9.46 -20.95
C ALA A 47 -2.97 9.95 -22.19
N GLY A 48 -2.71 11.17 -22.67
CA GLY A 48 -3.42 11.76 -23.80
C GLY A 48 -4.91 12.03 -23.51
N VAL A 49 -5.23 12.40 -22.26
CA VAL A 49 -6.60 12.67 -21.80
C VAL A 49 -6.71 14.05 -21.15
N GLY A 50 -7.93 14.60 -21.09
CA GLY A 50 -8.18 15.81 -20.29
C GLY A 50 -8.28 15.50 -18.79
N LYS A 51 -7.94 16.46 -17.93
CA LYS A 51 -8.03 16.32 -16.45
C LYS A 51 -9.41 15.87 -15.97
N GLN A 52 -10.49 16.36 -16.60
CA GLN A 52 -11.86 15.96 -16.28
C GLN A 52 -12.11 14.46 -16.48
N THR A 53 -11.39 13.83 -17.41
CA THR A 53 -11.46 12.37 -17.60
C THR A 53 -10.84 11.64 -16.41
N ILE A 54 -9.77 12.18 -15.80
CA ILE A 54 -9.16 11.62 -14.58
C ILE A 54 -10.11 11.80 -13.40
N TYR A 55 -10.60 13.03 -13.17
CA TYR A 55 -11.48 13.33 -12.04
C TYR A 55 -12.82 12.58 -12.06
N ARG A 56 -13.27 12.11 -13.24
CA ARG A 56 -14.43 11.23 -13.36
C ARG A 56 -14.25 9.89 -12.62
N TRP A 57 -13.01 9.40 -12.52
CA TRP A 57 -12.67 8.11 -11.92
C TRP A 57 -12.05 8.27 -10.54
N TRP A 58 -11.19 9.27 -10.36
CA TRP A 58 -10.45 9.50 -9.11
C TRP A 58 -10.67 10.92 -8.63
N PRO A 59 -11.31 11.11 -7.46
CA PRO A 59 -11.67 12.44 -6.97
C PRO A 59 -10.46 13.29 -6.59
N SER A 60 -9.31 12.67 -6.30
CA SER A 60 -8.09 13.35 -5.91
C SER A 60 -6.83 12.67 -6.46
N ARG A 61 -5.70 13.38 -6.46
CA ARG A 61 -4.38 12.81 -6.80
C ARG A 61 -4.01 11.64 -5.86
N PRO A 62 -4.16 11.77 -4.53
CA PRO A 62 -3.96 10.64 -3.62
C PRO A 62 -4.83 9.43 -3.96
N ALA A 63 -6.12 9.62 -4.33
CA ALA A 63 -7.01 8.52 -4.71
C ALA A 63 -6.55 7.79 -6.00
N LEU A 64 -6.05 8.52 -7.00
CA LEU A 64 -5.45 7.92 -8.19
C LEU A 64 -4.20 7.11 -7.84
N VAL A 65 -3.29 7.67 -7.05
CA VAL A 65 -2.07 6.97 -6.63
C VAL A 65 -2.42 5.72 -5.83
N ALA A 66 -3.37 5.82 -4.91
CA ALA A 66 -3.87 4.70 -4.11
C ALA A 66 -4.36 3.56 -5.00
N ASP A 67 -5.15 3.86 -6.04
CA ASP A 67 -5.66 2.86 -6.99
C ASP A 67 -4.53 2.12 -7.71
N VAL A 68 -3.53 2.86 -8.19
CA VAL A 68 -2.37 2.30 -8.90
C VAL A 68 -1.52 1.44 -7.95
N MET A 69 -1.33 1.86 -6.70
CA MET A 69 -0.57 1.08 -5.72
C MET A 69 -1.32 -0.19 -5.30
N LEU A 70 -2.65 -0.17 -5.25
CA LEU A 70 -3.45 -1.35 -4.94
C LEU A 70 -3.26 -2.48 -5.96
N GLU A 71 -3.04 -2.15 -7.24
CA GLU A 71 -2.72 -3.16 -8.26
C GLU A 71 -1.38 -3.88 -8.01
N ASP A 72 -0.49 -3.26 -7.23
CA ASP A 72 0.84 -3.79 -6.90
C ASP A 72 0.93 -4.32 -5.46
N ALA A 73 -0.17 -4.32 -4.71
CA ALA A 73 -0.19 -4.63 -3.29
C ALA A 73 0.40 -6.02 -3.00
N ASP A 74 0.05 -7.03 -3.80
CA ASP A 74 0.55 -8.40 -3.64
C ASP A 74 2.08 -8.50 -3.76
N GLN A 75 2.70 -7.64 -4.58
CA GLN A 75 4.17 -7.60 -4.73
C GLN A 75 4.83 -6.81 -3.60
N LEU A 76 4.13 -5.83 -3.03
CA LEU A 76 4.62 -4.96 -1.96
C LEU A 76 4.53 -5.62 -0.58
N LEU A 77 3.58 -6.54 -0.39
CA LEU A 77 3.22 -7.11 0.90
C LEU A 77 3.79 -8.52 1.06
N ALA A 78 4.98 -8.60 1.66
CA ALA A 78 5.55 -9.88 2.03
C ALA A 78 4.80 -10.49 3.23
N SER A 79 4.49 -11.78 3.17
CA SER A 79 3.96 -12.53 4.30
C SER A 79 5.06 -12.88 5.32
N VAL A 80 4.64 -13.08 6.56
CA VAL A 80 5.48 -13.58 7.66
C VAL A 80 5.83 -15.05 7.38
N SER A 81 7.10 -15.40 7.58
CA SER A 81 7.56 -16.79 7.43
C SER A 81 7.13 -17.66 8.61
N HIS A 82 7.04 -18.97 8.42
CA HIS A 82 6.68 -19.93 9.47
C HIS A 82 7.85 -20.92 9.66
N THR A 83 8.94 -20.46 10.29
CA THR A 83 10.16 -21.27 10.46
C THR A 83 10.19 -22.07 11.76
N GLY A 84 9.19 -21.89 12.63
CA GLY A 84 9.13 -22.51 13.96
C GLY A 84 9.69 -21.63 15.08
N ASP A 85 10.35 -20.53 14.76
CA ASP A 85 10.77 -19.50 15.73
C ASP A 85 9.95 -18.23 15.52
N LEU A 86 8.91 -18.04 16.36
CA LEU A 86 8.00 -16.90 16.29
C LEU A 86 8.74 -15.56 16.37
N THR A 87 9.72 -15.46 17.28
CA THR A 87 10.46 -14.22 17.49
C THR A 87 11.29 -13.91 16.25
N ALA A 88 12.02 -14.89 15.70
CA ALA A 88 12.81 -14.68 14.49
C ALA A 88 11.95 -14.38 13.25
N ASP A 89 10.81 -15.03 13.10
CA ASP A 89 9.87 -14.83 12.00
C ASP A 89 9.36 -13.38 11.97
N LEU A 90 8.83 -12.89 13.10
CA LEU A 90 8.29 -11.53 13.21
C LEU A 90 9.38 -10.45 13.14
N VAL A 91 10.56 -10.69 13.73
CA VAL A 91 11.70 -9.79 13.63
C VAL A 91 12.21 -9.66 12.18
N ARG A 92 12.27 -10.76 11.44
CA ARG A 92 12.67 -10.74 10.03
C ARG A 92 11.66 -9.99 9.19
N TRP A 93 10.38 -10.23 9.44
CA TRP A 93 9.29 -9.57 8.73
C TRP A 93 9.28 -8.06 8.99
N VAL A 94 9.34 -7.63 10.25
CA VAL A 94 9.34 -6.20 10.61
C VAL A 94 10.59 -5.50 10.06
N GLY A 95 11.72 -6.19 10.04
CA GLY A 95 12.97 -5.68 9.46
C GLY A 95 12.85 -5.39 7.96
N LYS A 96 12.18 -6.28 7.20
CA LYS A 96 11.86 -6.04 5.78
C LYS A 96 10.90 -4.86 5.63
N LEU A 97 9.82 -4.84 6.40
CA LEU A 97 8.81 -3.79 6.33
C LEU A 97 9.40 -2.40 6.57
N VAL A 98 10.20 -2.25 7.63
CA VAL A 98 10.88 -0.97 7.93
C VAL A 98 11.88 -0.60 6.85
N THR A 99 12.65 -1.54 6.35
CA THR A 99 13.61 -1.27 5.26
C THR A 99 12.89 -0.71 4.04
N SER A 100 11.73 -1.26 3.67
CA SER A 100 10.91 -0.76 2.56
C SER A 100 10.34 0.63 2.85
N LEU A 101 9.75 0.85 4.03
CA LEU A 101 9.01 2.07 4.37
C LEU A 101 9.89 3.26 4.76
N THR A 102 11.16 3.04 5.11
CA THR A 102 12.11 4.12 5.47
C THR A 102 12.88 4.66 4.26
N THR A 103 12.73 4.06 3.08
CA THR A 103 13.23 4.69 1.84
C THR A 103 12.46 5.98 1.53
N ALA A 104 13.07 6.93 0.81
CA ALA A 104 12.38 8.16 0.39
C ALA A 104 11.08 7.84 -0.37
N ARG A 105 11.12 6.85 -1.27
CA ARG A 105 9.96 6.35 -2.02
C ARG A 105 8.91 5.73 -1.11
N GLY A 106 9.29 4.82 -0.22
CA GLY A 106 8.37 4.12 0.68
C GLY A 106 7.69 5.05 1.69
N ALA A 107 8.43 6.01 2.25
CA ALA A 107 7.87 7.00 3.16
C ALA A 107 6.88 7.93 2.45
N ALA A 108 7.20 8.37 1.23
CA ALA A 108 6.29 9.19 0.43
C ALA A 108 5.04 8.43 -0.02
N MET A 109 5.18 7.14 -0.34
CA MET A 109 4.06 6.24 -0.59
C MET A 109 3.14 6.16 0.62
N LEU A 110 3.69 5.83 1.80
CA LEU A 110 2.93 5.68 3.03
C LEU A 110 2.15 6.96 3.36
N ARG A 111 2.79 8.14 3.28
CA ARG A 111 2.10 9.42 3.47
C ARG A 111 0.96 9.63 2.48
N THR A 112 1.19 9.33 1.21
CA THR A 112 0.18 9.51 0.15
C THR A 112 -1.03 8.61 0.39
N LEU A 113 -0.81 7.35 0.76
CA LEU A 113 -1.89 6.42 1.09
C LEU A 113 -2.65 6.86 2.34
N THR A 114 -1.96 7.35 3.37
CA THR A 114 -2.60 7.91 4.56
C THR A 114 -3.50 9.10 4.23
N VAL A 115 -3.04 10.04 3.40
CA VAL A 115 -3.87 11.16 2.94
C VAL A 115 -5.09 10.66 2.18
N ALA A 116 -4.91 9.72 1.25
CA ALA A 116 -6.02 9.14 0.48
C ALA A 116 -7.10 8.50 1.38
N CYS A 117 -6.68 7.83 2.46
CA CYS A 117 -7.61 7.27 3.46
C CYS A 117 -8.41 8.35 4.22
N MET A 118 -7.86 9.55 4.40
CA MET A 118 -8.51 10.63 5.15
C MET A 118 -9.48 11.44 4.28
N GLU A 119 -9.28 11.46 2.96
CA GLU A 119 -10.09 12.25 2.03
C GLU A 119 -11.39 11.56 1.61
N HIS A 120 -11.38 10.23 1.41
CA HIS A 120 -12.51 9.51 0.83
C HIS A 120 -12.71 8.13 1.47
N GLU A 121 -13.90 7.89 2.04
CA GLU A 121 -14.23 6.64 2.74
C GLU A 121 -14.10 5.41 1.84
N ASP A 122 -14.62 5.45 0.61
CA ASP A 122 -14.49 4.34 -0.35
C ASP A 122 -13.02 4.01 -0.66
N THR A 123 -12.17 5.04 -0.77
CA THR A 123 -10.73 4.84 -0.97
C THR A 123 -10.10 4.23 0.28
N ALA A 124 -10.50 4.67 1.47
CA ALA A 124 -10.05 4.12 2.74
C ALA A 124 -10.41 2.64 2.91
N VAL A 125 -11.63 2.24 2.53
CA VAL A 125 -12.08 0.83 2.57
C VAL A 125 -11.20 -0.03 1.66
N ARG A 126 -10.97 0.43 0.43
CA ARG A 126 -10.14 -0.28 -0.56
C ARG A 126 -8.68 -0.39 -0.12
N LEU A 127 -8.11 0.71 0.42
CA LEU A 127 -6.76 0.73 0.95
C LEU A 127 -6.60 -0.15 2.20
N ARG A 128 -7.60 -0.17 3.09
CA ARG A 128 -7.60 -1.07 4.24
C ARG A 128 -7.60 -2.52 3.76
N ALA A 129 -8.45 -2.87 2.80
CA ALA A 129 -8.55 -4.22 2.26
C ALA A 129 -7.26 -4.67 1.53
N GLY A 130 -6.63 -3.77 0.77
CA GLY A 130 -5.46 -4.12 -0.03
C GLY A 130 -4.11 -3.98 0.69
N PHE A 131 -3.99 -3.15 1.73
CA PHE A 131 -2.72 -2.90 2.43
C PHE A 131 -2.76 -3.24 3.92
N SER A 132 -3.64 -2.58 4.68
CA SER A 132 -3.62 -2.69 6.14
C SER A 132 -4.03 -4.08 6.63
N ALA A 133 -5.11 -4.64 6.07
CA ALA A 133 -5.64 -5.93 6.48
C ALA A 133 -4.68 -7.09 6.16
N PRO A 134 -4.05 -7.19 4.97
CA PRO A 134 -3.06 -8.24 4.71
C PRO A 134 -1.82 -8.17 5.61
N LEU A 135 -1.31 -6.97 5.90
CA LEU A 135 -0.19 -6.80 6.85
C LEU A 135 -0.57 -7.30 8.25
N HIS A 136 -1.75 -6.89 8.73
CA HIS A 136 -2.25 -7.27 10.04
C HIS A 136 -2.54 -8.77 10.13
N GLU A 137 -3.23 -9.32 9.12
CA GLU A 137 -3.57 -10.74 9.07
C GLU A 137 -2.33 -11.62 8.96
N SER A 138 -1.28 -11.18 8.25
CA SER A 138 -0.05 -11.97 8.18
C SER A 138 0.64 -12.13 9.55
N VAL A 139 0.61 -11.09 10.40
CA VAL A 139 1.15 -11.16 11.76
C VAL A 139 0.24 -11.99 12.66
N ARG A 140 -1.07 -11.74 12.59
CA ARG A 140 -2.10 -12.46 13.34
C ARG A 140 -2.08 -13.95 13.05
N ALA A 141 -2.04 -14.36 11.78
CA ALA A 141 -1.95 -15.76 11.37
C ALA A 141 -0.70 -16.45 11.91
N ARG A 142 0.45 -15.75 11.92
CA ARG A 142 1.68 -16.28 12.51
C ARG A 142 1.55 -16.49 14.02
N LEU A 143 0.93 -15.56 14.74
CA LEU A 143 0.70 -15.66 16.18
C LEU A 143 -0.28 -16.79 16.53
N LEU A 144 -1.37 -16.93 15.78
CA LEU A 144 -2.34 -18.03 15.93
C LEU A 144 -1.67 -19.39 15.71
N ALA A 145 -0.78 -19.49 14.70
CA ALA A 145 -0.01 -20.72 14.44
C ALA A 145 0.95 -21.09 15.59
N ASP A 146 1.29 -20.15 16.47
CA ASP A 146 2.09 -20.37 17.68
C ASP A 146 1.23 -20.66 18.93
N GLY A 147 -0.10 -20.76 18.78
CA GLY A 147 -1.03 -21.01 19.88
C GLY A 147 -1.47 -19.77 20.66
N ILE A 148 -1.14 -18.55 20.20
CA ILE A 148 -1.60 -17.32 20.83
C ILE A 148 -3.11 -17.15 20.60
N GLY A 149 -3.86 -16.82 21.65
CA GLY A 149 -5.32 -16.61 21.55
C GLY A 149 -5.70 -15.46 20.62
N ALA A 150 -6.86 -15.56 19.96
CA ALA A 150 -7.26 -14.65 18.87
C ALA A 150 -7.28 -13.16 19.26
N ALA A 151 -7.86 -12.80 20.42
CA ALA A 151 -7.92 -11.41 20.88
C ALA A 151 -6.52 -10.83 21.17
N THR A 152 -5.63 -11.66 21.74
CA THR A 152 -4.24 -11.29 22.00
C THR A 152 -3.46 -11.16 20.70
N ALA A 153 -3.66 -12.08 19.75
CA ALA A 153 -3.02 -12.04 18.43
C ALA A 153 -3.43 -10.80 17.63
N GLU A 154 -4.71 -10.40 17.71
CA GLU A 154 -5.21 -9.16 17.12
C GLU A 154 -4.54 -7.92 17.72
N SER A 155 -4.55 -7.79 19.04
CA SER A 155 -3.91 -6.65 19.73
C SER A 155 -2.40 -6.57 19.47
N ALA A 156 -1.72 -7.73 19.41
CA ALA A 156 -0.29 -7.80 19.13
C ALA A 156 0.03 -7.44 17.68
N ALA A 157 -0.81 -7.85 16.72
CA ALA A 157 -0.65 -7.47 15.32
C ALA A 157 -0.81 -5.95 15.13
N ASP A 158 -1.82 -5.34 15.77
CA ASP A 158 -1.99 -3.88 15.81
C ASP A 158 -0.74 -3.18 16.38
N ALA A 159 -0.24 -3.66 17.51
CA ALA A 159 0.93 -3.08 18.16
C ALA A 159 2.21 -3.21 17.31
N ILE A 160 2.43 -4.35 16.64
CA ILE A 160 3.60 -4.58 15.79
C ILE A 160 3.54 -3.72 14.53
N VAL A 161 2.41 -3.73 13.82
CA VAL A 161 2.23 -2.97 12.58
C VAL A 161 2.24 -1.47 12.87
N GLY A 162 1.44 -1.03 13.86
CA GLY A 162 1.37 0.36 14.31
C GLY A 162 2.71 0.87 14.84
N GLY A 163 3.45 0.02 15.55
CA GLY A 163 4.81 0.31 16.03
C GLY A 163 5.80 0.63 14.91
N VAL A 164 5.56 0.19 13.67
CA VAL A 164 6.33 0.57 12.48
C VAL A 164 5.74 1.79 11.78
N VAL A 165 4.44 1.77 11.51
CA VAL A 165 3.77 2.77 10.67
C VAL A 165 3.74 4.14 11.34
N TYR A 166 3.38 4.21 12.62
CA TYR A 166 3.23 5.48 13.33
C TYR A 166 4.55 6.28 13.43
N PRO A 167 5.70 5.70 13.84
CA PRO A 167 6.95 6.46 13.89
C PRO A 167 7.42 6.97 12.52
N ILE A 168 7.19 6.21 11.44
CA ILE A 168 7.55 6.62 10.08
C ILE A 168 6.65 7.78 9.61
N LEU A 169 5.34 7.70 9.87
CA LEU A 169 4.39 8.74 9.51
C LEU A 169 4.58 10.03 10.32
N SER A 170 4.78 9.92 11.63
CA SER A 170 4.91 11.08 12.53
C SER A 170 6.21 11.85 12.31
N GLY A 171 7.27 11.19 11.82
CA GLY A 171 8.54 11.83 11.51
C GLY A 171 9.27 12.44 12.70
N ALA A 172 8.78 12.23 13.94
CA ALA A 172 9.30 12.89 15.13
C ALA A 172 10.77 12.55 15.41
N HIS A 173 11.20 11.32 15.09
CA HIS A 173 12.58 10.85 15.21
C HIS A 173 12.95 9.87 14.09
N PRO A 174 14.23 9.75 13.69
CA PRO A 174 14.68 8.74 12.75
C PRO A 174 14.27 7.33 13.23
N TYR A 175 13.37 6.68 12.48
CA TYR A 175 12.93 5.33 12.81
C TYR A 175 13.88 4.31 12.19
N SER A 176 14.50 3.49 13.03
CA SER A 176 15.50 2.52 12.60
C SER A 176 14.99 1.10 12.65
N ARG A 177 15.53 0.26 11.76
CA ARG A 177 15.32 -1.20 11.78
C ARG A 177 15.58 -1.79 13.17
N ARG A 178 16.67 -1.39 13.83
CA ARG A 178 17.01 -1.87 15.18
C ARG A 178 15.91 -1.56 16.21
N ARG A 179 15.30 -0.37 16.14
CA ARG A 179 14.21 0.02 17.04
C ARG A 179 12.97 -0.86 16.79
N ALA A 180 12.60 -1.06 15.53
CA ALA A 180 11.46 -1.91 15.19
C ALA A 180 11.65 -3.36 15.64
N GLU A 181 12.81 -3.95 15.35
CA GLU A 181 13.13 -5.31 15.79
C GLU A 181 13.13 -5.42 17.32
N ARG A 182 13.61 -4.41 18.05
CA ARG A 182 13.55 -4.39 19.52
C ARG A 182 12.11 -4.33 20.02
N THR A 183 11.28 -3.42 19.48
CA THR A 183 9.87 -3.32 19.85
C THR A 183 9.14 -4.64 19.61
N THR A 184 9.37 -5.28 18.46
CA THR A 184 8.76 -6.58 18.16
C THR A 184 9.22 -7.67 19.11
N ARG A 185 10.52 -7.74 19.48
CA ARG A 185 11.00 -8.71 20.49
C ARG A 185 10.30 -8.50 21.83
N LEU A 186 10.19 -7.26 22.31
CA LEU A 186 9.50 -6.94 23.56
C LEU A 186 8.03 -7.39 23.55
N ILE A 187 7.32 -7.16 22.45
CA ILE A 187 5.93 -7.61 22.30
C ILE A 187 5.87 -9.14 22.36
N VAL A 188 6.70 -9.85 21.59
CA VAL A 188 6.68 -11.32 21.55
C VAL A 188 7.11 -11.95 22.89
N GLU A 189 8.07 -11.36 23.59
CA GLU A 189 8.47 -11.78 24.93
C GLU A 189 7.31 -11.66 25.93
N ALA A 190 6.54 -10.57 25.86
CA ALA A 190 5.36 -10.37 26.71
C ALA A 190 4.21 -11.34 26.41
N LEU A 191 4.19 -11.97 25.23
CA LEU A 191 3.19 -13.00 24.87
C LEU A 191 3.53 -14.40 25.41
N LYS A 192 4.76 -14.61 25.86
CA LYS A 192 5.26 -15.90 26.37
C LYS A 192 5.24 -16.00 27.90
N GLY A 193 5.02 -14.88 28.59
CA GLY A 193 4.86 -14.81 30.04
C GLY A 193 3.40 -14.88 30.45
#